data_AF-A0A1H4GP68-F1
#
_entry.id   AF-A0A1H4GP68-F1
#
_cell.length_a   1.000
_cell.length_b   1.000
_cell.length_c   1.000
_cell.angle_alpha   90.00
_cell.angle_beta   90.00
_cell.angle_gamma   90.00
#
_symmetry.space_group_name_H-M   'P 1'
#
loop_
_entity.id
_entity.type
_entity.pdbx_description
1 polymer ?
#
loop_
_entity_poly.entity_id
_entity_poly.type
_entity_poly.pdbx_seq_one_letter_code
_entity_poly.pdbx_strand_id
1 'polypeptide(L)' 'MNNIDSHNCNLNIRYDLPDEMWDKVSSVYERMPGWIGYKSGIPYWFGTEEEDVFIEASVEPSGLSFYAQMDSDV' A
#
# COMPACT_ATOMS: atom_id res chain seq x y z
N MET A 1 23.86 3.85 -8.23
CA MET A 1 22.64 4.56 -7.83
C MET A 1 21.54 3.77 -8.48
N ASN A 2 20.75 3.05 -7.68
CA ASN A 2 19.59 2.35 -8.20
C ASN A 2 18.67 3.42 -8.77
N ASN A 3 18.17 3.20 -9.97
CA ASN A 3 17.18 4.10 -10.53
C ASN A 3 15.85 3.78 -9.81
N ILE A 4 15.27 4.76 -9.10
CA ILE A 4 14.05 4.54 -8.30
C ILE A 4 12.88 5.20 -9.03
N ASP A 5 11.90 4.40 -9.41
CA ASP A 5 10.66 4.87 -10.00
C ASP A 5 9.50 4.82 -8.99
N SER A 6 8.62 5.81 -9.10
CA SER A 6 7.41 5.88 -8.28
C SER A 6 6.19 5.46 -9.08
N HIS A 7 5.33 4.66 -8.45
CA HIS A 7 4.09 4.16 -9.04
C HIS A 7 2.91 4.49 -8.14
N ASN A 8 1.79 4.83 -8.77
CA ASN A 8 0.53 5.10 -8.08
C ASN A 8 -0.57 4.25 -8.72
N CYS A 9 -1.38 3.59 -7.89
CA CYS A 9 -2.56 2.87 -8.34
C CYS A 9 -3.73 3.21 -7.43
N ASN A 10 -4.82 3.72 -7.99
CA ASN A 10 -6.02 4.03 -7.24
C ASN A 10 -7.12 3.03 -7.58
N LEU A 11 -7.67 2.39 -6.55
CA LEU A 11 -8.80 1.48 -6.66
C LEU A 11 -10.07 2.22 -6.27
N ASN A 12 -11.12 2.07 -7.09
CA ASN A 12 -12.45 2.64 -6.86
C ASN A 12 -13.21 1.92 -5.71
N ILE A 13 -12.61 1.90 -4.54
CA ILE A 13 -13.17 1.43 -3.28
C ILE A 13 -13.58 2.66 -2.50
N ARG A 14 -14.85 2.73 -2.09
CA ARG A 14 -15.38 3.89 -1.38
C ARG A 14 -14.65 4.10 -0.05
N TYR A 15 -14.23 5.33 0.22
CA TYR A 15 -13.54 5.69 1.46
C TYR A 15 -14.45 5.59 2.69
N ASP A 16 -15.76 5.74 2.50
CA ASP A 16 -16.80 5.74 3.53
C ASP A 16 -17.46 4.37 3.74
N LEU A 17 -16.77 3.29 3.36
CA LEU A 17 -17.23 1.94 3.66
C LEU A 17 -17.31 1.71 5.18
N PRO A 18 -18.27 0.89 5.64
CA PRO A 18 -18.33 0.49 7.04
C PRO A 18 -17.07 -0.26 7.50
N ASP A 19 -16.74 -0.18 8.78
CA ASP A 19 -15.57 -0.83 9.38
C ASP A 19 -15.48 -2.33 9.05
N GLU A 20 -16.60 -3.06 9.08
CA GLU A 20 -16.64 -4.50 8.73
C GLU A 20 -16.14 -4.79 7.30
N MET A 21 -16.30 -3.84 6.39
CA MET A 21 -15.79 -3.95 5.03
C MET A 21 -14.29 -3.62 4.97
N TRP A 22 -13.83 -2.66 5.75
CA TRP A 22 -12.39 -2.37 5.89
C TRP A 22 -11.64 -3.51 6.57
N ASP A 23 -12.25 -4.22 7.52
CA ASP A 23 -11.68 -5.43 8.12
C ASP A 23 -11.42 -6.52 7.07
N LYS A 24 -12.33 -6.66 6.10
CA LYS A 24 -12.15 -7.60 4.97
C LYS A 24 -11.01 -7.17 4.06
N VAL A 25 -10.88 -5.87 3.79
CA VAL A 25 -9.77 -5.32 3.00
C VAL A 25 -8.43 -5.55 3.70
N SER A 26 -8.36 -5.28 5.00
CA SER A 26 -7.19 -5.57 5.84
C SER A 26 -6.81 -7.06 5.80
N SER A 27 -7.80 -7.95 5.87
CA SER A 27 -7.59 -9.40 5.74
C SER A 27 -7.04 -9.81 4.37
N VAL A 28 -7.30 -9.04 3.30
CA VAL A 28 -6.70 -9.27 1.98
C VAL A 28 -5.24 -8.82 1.98
N TYR A 29 -4.91 -7.67 2.60
CA TYR A 29 -3.54 -7.17 2.69
C TYR A 29 -2.59 -8.20 3.28
N GLU A 30 -3.00 -8.87 4.36
CA GLU A 30 -2.22 -9.91 5.03
C GLU A 30 -1.88 -11.13 4.14
N ARG A 31 -2.66 -11.32 3.07
CA ARG A 31 -2.50 -12.45 2.13
C ARG A 31 -1.70 -12.06 0.89
N MET A 32 -1.41 -10.78 0.70
CA MET A 32 -0.63 -10.29 -0.43
C MET A 32 0.86 -10.58 -0.21
N PRO A 33 1.62 -10.99 -1.24
CA PRO A 33 3.06 -11.20 -1.14
C PRO A 33 3.78 -9.95 -0.62
N GLY A 34 4.78 -10.15 0.23
CA GLY A 34 5.60 -9.06 0.78
C GLY A 34 4.96 -8.30 1.93
N TRP A 35 3.79 -8.69 2.43
CA TRP A 35 3.15 -8.05 3.58
C TRP A 35 4.08 -8.02 4.80
N ILE A 36 4.30 -6.83 5.37
CA ILE A 36 5.13 -6.65 6.58
C ILE A 36 4.35 -6.07 7.76
N GLY A 37 3.07 -5.79 7.59
CA GLY A 37 2.19 -5.30 8.65
C GLY A 37 1.87 -3.82 8.54
N TYR A 38 1.26 -3.31 9.62
CA TYR A 38 0.94 -1.90 9.78
C TYR A 38 2.02 -1.18 10.58
N LYS A 39 2.46 -0.01 10.11
CA LYS A 39 3.30 0.93 10.87
C LYS A 39 2.54 2.25 10.99
N SER A 40 2.28 2.68 12.23
CA SER A 40 1.49 3.89 12.52
C SER A 40 0.12 3.94 11.83
N GLY A 41 -0.51 2.79 11.62
CA GLY A 41 -1.81 2.68 10.93
C GLY A 41 -1.72 2.61 9.40
N ILE A 42 -0.52 2.65 8.82
CA ILE A 42 -0.30 2.53 7.38
C ILE A 42 0.12 1.08 7.05
N PRO A 43 -0.59 0.38 6.14
CA PRO A 43 -0.20 -0.95 5.66
C PRO A 43 1.02 -0.86 4.72
N TYR A 44 2.01 -1.74 4.92
CA TYR A 44 3.24 -1.80 4.12
C TYR A 44 3.52 -3.17 3.51
N TRP A 45 4.18 -3.16 2.35
CA TRP A 45 4.75 -4.34 1.71
C TRP A 45 6.17 -4.08 1.23
N PHE A 46 7.01 -5.12 1.26
CA PHE A 46 8.40 -5.18 0.76
C PHE A 46 9.42 -4.26 1.46
N GLY A 47 8.96 -3.23 2.16
CA GLY A 47 9.74 -2.30 2.94
C GLY A 47 8.85 -1.19 3.50
N THR A 48 9.46 -0.21 4.14
CA THR A 48 8.81 1.03 4.60
C THR A 48 9.36 2.25 3.87
N GLU A 49 8.80 3.43 4.12
CA GLU A 49 9.31 4.72 3.59
C GLU A 49 10.78 5.03 3.92
N GLU A 50 11.39 4.29 4.85
CA GLU A 50 12.81 4.38 5.20
C GLU A 50 13.72 3.56 4.26
N GLU A 51 13.14 2.77 3.36
CA GLU A 51 13.82 1.85 2.44
C GLU A 51 13.58 2.25 0.97
N ASP A 52 14.46 1.82 0.05
CA ASP A 52 14.39 2.20 -1.37
C ASP A 52 13.23 1.55 -2.13
N VAL A 53 12.74 0.38 -1.67
CA VAL A 53 11.68 -0.39 -2.30
C VAL A 53 10.59 -0.70 -1.29
N PHE A 54 9.41 -0.13 -1.50
CA PHE A 54 8.24 -0.37 -0.67
C PHE A 54 6.95 -0.13 -1.43
N ILE A 55 5.87 -0.68 -0.87
CA ILE A 55 4.50 -0.33 -1.23
C ILE A 55 3.79 0.06 0.06
N GLU A 56 2.96 1.08 0.00
CA GLU A 56 2.02 1.44 1.05
C GLU A 56 0.63 1.70 0.47
N ALA A 57 -0.38 1.71 1.33
CA ALA A 57 -1.73 2.08 0.93
C ALA A 57 -2.39 3.05 1.91
N SER A 58 -3.22 3.95 1.39
CA SER A 58 -4.00 4.91 2.17
C SER A 58 -5.44 4.99 1.67
N VAL A 59 -6.35 5.30 2.59
CA VAL A 59 -7.77 5.54 2.27
C VAL A 59 -7.95 7.04 2.01
N GLU A 60 -8.18 7.39 0.76
CA GLU A 60 -8.35 8.78 0.31
C GLU A 60 -9.78 9.04 -0.16
N PRO A 61 -10.26 10.31 -0.18
CA PRO A 61 -11.59 10.62 -0.72
C PRO A 61 -11.82 10.13 -2.16
N SER A 62 -10.74 9.95 -2.94
CA SER A 62 -10.77 9.43 -4.30
C SER A 62 -10.84 7.90 -4.40
N GLY A 63 -10.51 7.17 -3.33
CA GLY A 63 -10.51 5.72 -3.31
C GLY A 63 -9.43 5.12 -2.41
N LEU A 64 -9.20 3.81 -2.54
CA LEU A 64 -8.06 3.15 -1.92
C LEU A 64 -6.83 3.38 -2.79
N SER A 65 -5.88 4.15 -2.30
CA SER A 65 -4.66 4.53 -3.01
C SER A 65 -3.49 3.64 -2.60
N PHE A 66 -2.75 3.13 -3.58
CA PHE A 66 -1.46 2.47 -3.39
C PHE A 66 -0.36 3.37 -3.96
N TYR A 67 0.68 3.57 -3.17
CA TYR A 67 1.93 4.20 -3.58
C TYR A 67 3.05 3.18 -3.49
N ALA A 68 3.97 3.21 -4.45
CA ALA A 68 5.13 2.35 -4.44
C ALA A 68 6.37 3.09 -4.91
N GLN A 69 7.51 2.80 -4.26
CA GLN A 69 8.84 3.03 -4.80
C GLN A 69 9.44 1.70 -5.20
N MET A 70 9.97 1.62 -6.42
CA MET A 70 10.54 0.40 -7.00
C MET A 70 11.88 0.72 -7.63
N ASP A 71 12.80 -0.24 -7.56
CA ASP A 71 14.03 -0.21 -8.35
C ASP A 71 13.68 -0.48 -9.82
N SER A 72 14.16 0.36 -10.74
CA SER A 72 13.93 0.24 -12.17
C SER A 72 15.06 -0.43 -12.94
N ASP A 73 16.10 -0.89 -12.24
CA ASP A 73 17.20 -1.66 -12.79
C ASP A 73 17.05 -3.20 -12.63
N VAL A 74 15.85 -3.69 -12.25
CA VAL A 74 15.53 -5.12 -12.08
C VAL A 74 14.94 -5.76 -13.35
#